data_AF-U1NND8-F1
#
_entry.id   AF-U1NND8-F1
#
_cell.length_a   1.000
_cell.length_b   1.000
_cell.length_c   1.000
_cell.angle_alpha   90.00
_cell.angle_beta   90.00
_cell.angle_gamma   90.00
#
_symmetry.space_group_name_H-M   'P 1'
#
loop_
_entity.id
_entity.type
_entity.pdbx_description
1 polymer ?
#
loop_
_entity_poly.entity_id
_entity_poly.type
_entity_poly.pdbx_seq_one_letter_code
_entity_poly.pdbx_strand_id
1 'polypeptide(L)'
;DLDSSRNVFIIGISLFAGLAVPAYMRSVGSVDAFQQGLTNTVLLGPYLGTDVVASTVYVIGSTSMAVGGLIGLFLDNTIAGTAEERGLAAWEKSAETDADFATAYDRFVSDEEPVRAD
;
A
#
# COMPACT_ATOMS: atom_id res chain seq x y z
N ASP A 1 -10.34 4.83 -13.28
CA ASP A 1 -11.28 4.48 -14.37
C ASP A 1 -11.15 2.99 -14.70
N LEU A 2 -12.27 2.27 -14.87
CA LEU A 2 -12.29 0.86 -15.25
C LEU A 2 -12.24 0.64 -16.77
N ASP A 3 -12.24 1.72 -17.56
CA ASP A 3 -11.97 1.66 -18.99
C ASP A 3 -10.46 1.48 -19.29
N SER A 4 -9.59 1.76 -18.30
CA SER A 4 -8.15 1.50 -18.41
C SER A 4 -7.85 0.01 -18.20
N SER A 5 -7.22 -0.60 -19.21
CA SER A 5 -6.74 -1.99 -19.15
C SER A 5 -5.74 -2.22 -18.00
N ARG A 6 -4.94 -1.19 -17.65
CA ARG A 6 -4.04 -1.23 -16.49
C ARG A 6 -4.82 -1.46 -15.20
N ASN A 7 -5.87 -0.69 -14.97
CA ASN A 7 -6.64 -0.74 -13.73
C ASN A 7 -7.42 -2.06 -13.60
N VAL A 8 -8.02 -2.53 -14.70
CA VAL A 8 -8.70 -3.84 -14.74
C VAL A 8 -7.72 -4.97 -14.45
N PHE A 9 -6.52 -4.93 -15.02
CA PHE A 9 -5.47 -5.92 -14.75
C PHE A 9 -5.05 -5.93 -13.27
N ILE A 10 -4.77 -4.75 -12.69
CA ILE A 10 -4.38 -4.63 -11.28
C ILE A 10 -5.47 -5.20 -10.36
N ILE A 11 -6.74 -4.81 -10.58
CA ILE A 11 -7.87 -5.29 -9.77
C ILE A 11 -8.03 -6.81 -9.92
N GLY A 12 -7.98 -7.32 -11.16
CA GLY A 12 -8.13 -8.74 -11.45
C GLY A 12 -7.07 -9.60 -10.75
N ILE A 13 -5.79 -9.24 -10.89
CA ILE A 13 -4.69 -9.97 -10.24
C ILE A 13 -4.74 -9.83 -8.72
N SER A 14 -5.05 -8.65 -8.19
CA SER A 14 -5.11 -8.42 -6.74
C SER A 14 -6.22 -9.20 -6.08
N LEU A 15 -7.41 -9.25 -6.72
CA LEU A 15 -8.53 -10.06 -6.24
C LEU A 15 -8.21 -11.55 -6.32
N PHE A 16 -7.66 -12.01 -7.45
CA PHE A 16 -7.27 -13.40 -7.62
C PHE A 16 -6.22 -13.83 -6.59
N ALA A 17 -5.15 -13.05 -6.43
CA ALA A 17 -4.10 -13.32 -5.44
C ALA A 17 -4.64 -13.29 -4.00
N GLY A 18 -5.51 -12.34 -3.69
CA GLY A 18 -6.19 -12.23 -2.40
C GLY A 18 -7.08 -13.43 -2.04
N LEU A 19 -7.45 -14.27 -3.01
CA LEU A 19 -8.13 -15.54 -2.78
C LEU A 19 -7.16 -16.72 -2.81
N ALA A 20 -6.27 -16.77 -3.81
CA ALA A 20 -5.38 -17.89 -4.08
C ALA A 20 -4.29 -18.06 -3.02
N VAL A 21 -3.60 -16.98 -2.63
CA VAL A 21 -2.48 -17.06 -1.66
C VAL A 21 -2.99 -17.45 -0.27
N PRO A 22 -4.07 -16.88 0.28
CA PRO A 22 -4.62 -17.36 1.55
C PRO A 22 -5.10 -18.80 1.52
N ALA A 23 -5.65 -19.26 0.39
CA ALA A 23 -6.03 -20.66 0.23
C ALA A 23 -4.80 -21.59 0.29
N TYR A 24 -3.70 -21.21 -0.37
CA TYR A 24 -2.42 -21.91 -0.27
C TYR A 24 -1.84 -21.87 1.15
N MET A 25 -1.82 -20.71 1.81
CA MET A 25 -1.28 -20.58 3.16
C MET A 25 -2.02 -21.46 4.16
N ARG A 26 -3.36 -21.56 4.04
CA ARG A 26 -4.16 -22.48 4.85
C ARG A 26 -3.89 -23.95 4.55
N SER A 27 -3.47 -24.31 3.32
CA SER A 27 -3.13 -25.69 2.99
C SER A 27 -1.78 -26.14 3.56
N VAL A 28 -0.92 -25.21 3.97
CA VAL A 28 0.30 -25.51 4.74
C VAL A 28 -0.02 -26.05 6.15
N GLY A 29 -1.23 -25.77 6.67
CA GLY A 29 -1.78 -26.39 7.88
C GLY A 29 -1.57 -25.57 9.14
N SER A 30 -0.33 -25.24 9.50
CA SER A 30 -0.04 -24.45 10.71
C SER A 30 1.14 -23.49 10.53
N VAL A 31 1.24 -22.53 11.45
CA VAL A 31 2.37 -21.59 11.50
C VAL A 31 3.69 -22.34 11.77
N ASP A 32 3.68 -23.38 12.59
CA ASP A 32 4.87 -24.19 12.89
C ASP A 32 5.36 -24.95 11.65
N ALA A 33 4.43 -25.54 10.88
CA ALA A 33 4.77 -26.22 9.63
C ALA A 33 5.34 -25.23 8.60
N PHE A 34 4.75 -24.03 8.51
CA PHE A 34 5.25 -22.96 7.66
C PHE A 34 6.65 -22.50 8.08
N GLN A 35 6.87 -22.28 9.37
CA GLN A 35 8.16 -21.89 9.92
C GLN A 35 9.24 -22.94 9.67
N GLN A 36 8.96 -24.22 9.89
CA GLN A 36 9.89 -25.31 9.57
C GLN A 36 10.25 -25.31 8.08
N GLY A 37 9.27 -25.07 7.21
CA GLY A 37 9.49 -24.89 5.77
C GLY A 37 10.45 -23.73 5.49
N LEU A 38 10.24 -22.57 6.13
CA LEU A 38 11.09 -21.39 5.97
C LEU A 38 12.52 -21.61 6.49
N THR A 39 12.70 -22.28 7.63
CA THR A 39 14.02 -22.59 8.20
C THR A 39 14.86 -23.45 7.26
N ASN A 40 14.23 -24.32 6.47
CA ASN A 40 14.90 -25.18 5.50
C ASN A 40 15.33 -24.45 4.21
N THR A 41 15.05 -23.15 4.08
CA THR A 41 15.41 -22.37 2.89
C THR A 41 16.90 -22.03 2.90
N VAL A 42 17.62 -22.37 1.83
CA VAL A 42 19.06 -22.07 1.70
C VAL A 42 19.26 -20.55 1.68
N LEU A 43 20.26 -20.07 2.42
CA LEU A 43 20.63 -18.64 2.63
C LEU A 43 19.71 -17.84 3.55
N LEU A 44 18.40 -17.96 3.42
CA LEU A 44 17.44 -17.10 4.14
C LEU A 44 16.81 -17.74 5.38
N GLY A 45 16.98 -19.05 5.58
CA GLY A 45 16.41 -19.81 6.69
C GLY A 45 16.63 -19.20 8.09
N PRO A 46 17.84 -18.75 8.45
CA PRO A 46 18.09 -18.15 9.77
C PRO A 46 17.28 -16.87 10.05
N TYR A 47 16.86 -16.15 9.02
CA TYR A 47 16.09 -14.90 9.15
C TYR A 47 14.59 -15.16 9.03
N LEU A 48 14.18 -15.95 8.03
CA LEU A 48 12.78 -16.27 7.74
C LEU A 48 12.18 -17.24 8.75
N GLY A 49 12.99 -18.16 9.29
CA GLY A 49 12.57 -19.18 10.24
C GLY A 49 12.43 -18.70 11.68
N THR A 50 12.64 -17.41 11.96
CA THR A 50 12.39 -16.86 13.30
C THR A 50 10.88 -16.79 13.57
N ASP A 51 10.44 -17.10 14.79
CA ASP A 51 9.02 -17.15 15.17
C ASP A 51 8.27 -15.87 14.77
N VAL A 52 8.87 -14.71 15.04
CA VAL A 52 8.25 -13.40 14.73
C VAL A 52 8.08 -13.20 13.23
N VAL A 53 9.08 -13.53 12.42
CA VAL A 53 9.01 -13.36 10.97
C VAL A 53 8.05 -14.37 10.36
N ALA A 54 8.18 -15.65 10.70
CA ALA A 54 7.34 -16.72 10.16
C ALA A 54 5.86 -16.51 10.50
N SER A 55 5.54 -16.16 11.75
CA SER A 55 4.17 -15.88 12.17
C SER A 55 3.58 -14.65 11.48
N THR A 56 4.36 -13.58 11.35
CA THR A 56 3.93 -12.35 10.65
C THR A 56 3.62 -12.63 9.19
N VAL A 57 4.53 -13.33 8.49
CA VAL A 57 4.33 -13.72 7.08
C VAL A 57 3.13 -14.65 6.95
N TYR A 58 2.95 -15.58 7.87
CA TYR A 58 1.81 -16.49 7.87
C TYR A 58 0.47 -15.76 8.03
N VAL A 59 0.37 -14.82 8.98
CA VAL A 59 -0.85 -14.02 9.21
C VAL A 59 -1.15 -13.15 7.99
N ILE A 60 -0.15 -12.45 7.45
CA ILE A 60 -0.34 -11.62 6.25
C ILE A 60 -0.79 -12.49 5.08
N GLY A 61 -0.08 -13.59 4.81
CA GLY A 61 -0.37 -14.50 3.70
C GLY A 61 -1.72 -15.20 3.82
N SER A 62 -2.22 -15.44 5.03
CA SER A 62 -3.52 -16.06 5.28
C SER A 62 -4.69 -15.07 5.34
N THR A 63 -4.41 -13.76 5.33
CA THR A 63 -5.40 -12.68 5.39
C THR A 63 -5.70 -12.15 3.99
N SER A 64 -6.87 -12.49 3.43
CA SER A 64 -7.27 -12.09 2.08
C SER A 64 -7.19 -10.60 1.80
N MET A 65 -7.68 -9.76 2.73
CA MET A 65 -7.61 -8.30 2.57
C MET A 65 -6.16 -7.79 2.53
N ALA A 66 -5.28 -8.36 3.36
CA ALA A 66 -3.88 -7.96 3.41
C ALA A 66 -3.16 -8.35 2.12
N VAL A 67 -3.29 -9.61 1.66
CA VAL A 67 -2.68 -10.05 0.40
C VAL A 67 -3.20 -9.22 -0.77
N GLY A 68 -4.53 -9.10 -0.92
CA GLY A 68 -5.12 -8.37 -2.04
C GLY A 68 -4.67 -6.89 -2.05
N GLY A 69 -4.66 -6.25 -0.88
CA GLY A 69 -4.21 -4.87 -0.72
C GLY A 69 -2.72 -4.69 -1.02
N LEU A 70 -1.84 -5.57 -0.52
CA LEU A 70 -0.40 -5.48 -0.76
C LEU A 70 -0.04 -5.71 -2.22
N ILE A 71 -0.66 -6.71 -2.87
CA ILE A 71 -0.47 -6.96 -4.30
C ILE A 71 -1.01 -5.79 -5.12
N GLY A 72 -2.18 -5.27 -4.79
CA GLY A 72 -2.75 -4.10 -5.46
C GLY A 72 -1.85 -2.88 -5.33
N LEU A 73 -1.36 -2.58 -4.13
CA LEU A 73 -0.44 -1.49 -3.86
C LEU A 73 0.87 -1.67 -4.64
N PHE A 74 1.44 -2.87 -4.62
CA PHE A 74 2.67 -3.17 -5.34
C PHE A 74 2.50 -2.97 -6.85
N LEU A 75 1.43 -3.52 -7.43
CA LEU A 75 1.15 -3.39 -8.86
C LEU A 75 0.81 -1.96 -9.28
N ASP A 76 0.10 -1.22 -8.43
CA ASP A 76 -0.22 0.19 -8.72
C ASP A 76 1.04 1.07 -8.80
N ASN A 77 2.06 0.78 -7.99
CA ASN A 77 3.33 1.51 -8.03
C ASN A 77 4.29 1.04 -9.13
N THR A 78 4.27 -0.26 -9.46
CA THR A 78 5.25 -0.86 -10.40
C THR A 78 4.80 -0.82 -11.85
N ILE A 79 3.49 -0.86 -12.12
CA ILE A 79 2.97 -0.78 -13.48
C ILE A 79 2.89 0.68 -13.92
N ALA A 80 3.57 0.98 -15.03
CA ALA A 80 3.53 2.29 -15.66
C ALA A 80 2.09 2.72 -15.97
N GLY A 81 1.77 3.98 -15.71
CA GLY A 81 0.46 4.55 -15.95
C GLY A 81 0.52 6.07 -15.92
N THR A 82 -0.49 6.73 -16.47
CA THR A 82 -0.57 8.18 -16.51
C THR A 82 -1.04 8.77 -15.18
N ALA A 83 -0.87 10.08 -15.00
CA ALA A 83 -1.41 10.80 -13.84
C ALA A 83 -2.94 10.66 -13.72
N GLU A 84 -3.62 10.57 -14.86
CA GLU A 84 -5.08 10.39 -14.93
C GLU A 84 -5.50 8.98 -14.49
N GLU A 85 -4.78 7.94 -14.94
CA GLU A 85 -5.06 6.55 -14.52
C GLU A 85 -4.84 6.34 -13.01
N ARG A 86 -3.91 7.09 -12.42
CA ARG A 86 -3.63 7.13 -10.97
C ARG A 86 -4.57 8.04 -10.19
N GLY A 87 -5.46 8.78 -10.86
CA GLY A 87 -6.38 9.73 -10.23
C GLY A 87 -5.75 11.04 -9.75
N LEU A 88 -4.47 11.28 -10.03
CA LEU A 88 -3.74 12.47 -9.59
C LEU A 88 -4.29 13.75 -10.22
N ALA A 89 -4.71 13.70 -11.49
CA ALA A 89 -5.33 14.85 -12.16
C ALA A 89 -6.67 15.26 -11.50
N ALA A 90 -7.46 14.29 -11.05
CA ALA A 90 -8.69 14.56 -10.31
C ALA A 90 -8.40 15.09 -8.88
N TRP A 91 -7.31 14.62 -8.28
CA TRP A 91 -6.84 15.06 -6.97
C TRP A 91 -6.36 16.51 -7.02
N GLU A 92 -5.59 16.89 -8.04
CA GLU A 92 -5.14 18.26 -8.27
C GLU A 92 -6.33 19.21 -8.47
N LYS A 93 -7.33 18.81 -9.24
CA LYS A 93 -8.56 19.59 -9.39
C LYS A 93 -9.35 19.77 -8.09
N SER A 94 -9.23 18.82 -7.17
CA SER A 94 -9.96 18.84 -5.89
C SER A 94 -9.17 19.54 -4.77
N ALA A 95 -7.87 19.76 -4.96
CA ALA A 95 -7.06 20.50 -4.01
C ALA A 95 -7.41 22.00 -4.06
N GLU A 96 -7.44 22.65 -2.90
CA GLU A 96 -7.49 24.12 -2.84
C GLU A 96 -6.26 24.68 -3.57
N THR A 97 -6.45 25.75 -4.32
CA THR A 97 -5.32 26.42 -4.97
C THR A 97 -4.41 26.96 -3.86
N ASP A 98 -3.09 26.89 -4.02
CA ASP A 98 -2.14 27.40 -3.00
C ASP A 98 -2.43 28.85 -2.56
N ALA A 99 -3.09 29.64 -3.42
CA ALA A 99 -3.55 31.00 -3.12
C ALA A 99 -4.70 31.08 -2.09
N ASP A 100 -5.51 30.02 -1.95
CA ASP A 100 -6.61 29.92 -1.01
C ASP A 100 -6.20 29.19 0.29
N PHE A 101 -5.04 28.53 0.30
CA PHE A 101 -4.51 27.83 1.46
C PHE A 101 -3.89 28.82 2.47
N ALA A 102 -4.72 29.32 3.38
CA ALA A 102 -4.22 30.09 4.53
C ALA A 102 -3.68 29.15 5.61
N THR A 103 -2.37 29.17 5.85
CA THR A 103 -1.77 28.38 6.93
C THR A 103 -2.27 28.87 8.29
N ALA A 104 -2.18 28.03 9.33
CA ALA A 104 -2.51 28.47 10.69
C ALA A 104 -1.65 29.67 11.14
N TYR A 105 -0.41 29.77 10.63
CA TYR A 105 0.46 30.91 10.88
C TYR A 105 -0.11 32.19 10.22
N ASP A 106 -0.50 32.12 8.95
CA ASP A 106 -1.09 33.26 8.22
C ASP A 106 -2.46 33.67 8.76
N ARG A 107 -3.19 32.77 9.44
CA ARG A 107 -4.48 33.11 10.05
C ARG A 107 -4.35 33.82 11.40
N PHE A 108 -3.28 33.57 12.15
CA PHE A 108 -3.17 34.00 13.55
C PHE A 108 -2.00 34.94 13.83
N VAL A 109 -1.00 35.05 12.95
CA VAL A 109 0.24 35.79 13.23
C VAL A 109 0.48 36.95 12.25
N SER A 110 0.04 36.85 11.00
CA SER A 110 0.33 37.88 9.97
C SER A 110 -0.47 39.18 10.13
N ASP A 111 -1.69 39.13 10.71
CA ASP A 111 -2.55 40.31 10.93
C ASP A 111 -2.07 41.21 12.09
N GLU A 112 -1.04 40.80 12.85
CA GLU A 112 -0.52 41.54 14.01
C GLU A 112 0.72 42.41 13.73
N GLU A 113 1.29 42.41 12.52
CA GLU A 113 2.41 43.33 12.22
C GLU A 113 1.91 44.74 11.88
N PRO A 114 2.20 45.78 12.70
CA PRO A 114 1.93 47.14 12.30
C PRO A 114 2.93 47.55 11.21
N VAL A 115 2.42 48.04 10.08
CA VAL A 115 3.20 48.66 9.01
C VAL A 115 4.13 49.70 9.64
N ARG A 116 5.44 49.41 9.67
CA ARG A 116 6.45 50.41 10.01
C ARG A 116 6.45 51.44 8.90
N ALA A 117 5.84 52.59 9.16
CA ALA A 117 6.06 53.80 8.38
C ALA A 117 7.50 54.28 8.66
N ASP A 118 8.34 54.22 7.63
CA ASP A 118 9.60 54.96 7.55
C ASP A 118 9.39 56.43 7.16
#